data_AF-A0AAJ4AH31-F1
#
_entry.id   AF-A0AAJ4AH31-F1
#
_cell.length_a   1.000
_cell.length_b   1.000
_cell.length_c   1.000
_cell.angle_alpha   90.00
_cell.angle_beta   90.00
_cell.angle_gamma   90.00
#
_symmetry.space_group_name_H-M   'P 1'
#
loop_
_entity.id
_entity.type
_entity.pdbx_description
1 polymer ?
#
loop_
_entity_poly.entity_id
_entity_poly.type
_entity_poly.pdbx_seq_one_letter_code
_entity_poly.pdbx_strand_id
1 'polypeptide(L)'
;MVSKHKVSPERFRHLAKLIHIATKTQDWQGLKRYDLQLRELLESHQPYLKDPRLAPVITEVKAVHKQAFDALDKAINELEAEINVVDAQHERAKAYQLAMTMEY
;
A
#
# COMPACT_ATOMS: atom_id res chain seq x y z
N MET A 1 -24.94 -21.83 -24.63
CA MET A 1 -25.32 -22.06 -23.22
C MET A 1 -24.12 -21.78 -22.32
N VAL A 2 -24.19 -20.66 -21.60
CA VAL A 2 -23.61 -20.40 -20.27
C VAL A 2 -22.11 -20.69 -20.07
N SER A 3 -21.25 -19.78 -20.55
CA SER A 3 -19.90 -19.59 -19.98
C SER A 3 -20.02 -18.87 -18.63
N LYS A 4 -20.54 -19.59 -17.64
CA LYS A 4 -20.66 -19.21 -16.22
C LYS A 4 -19.28 -18.82 -15.71
N HIS A 5 -19.12 -17.56 -15.32
CA HIS A 5 -18.16 -16.99 -14.37
C HIS A 5 -17.06 -17.92 -13.82
N LYS A 6 -16.18 -18.43 -14.69
CA LYS A 6 -14.89 -18.97 -14.26
C LYS A 6 -14.00 -17.77 -14.00
N VAL A 7 -13.94 -17.35 -12.74
CA VAL A 7 -12.95 -16.38 -12.30
C VAL A 7 -11.59 -17.00 -12.56
N SER A 8 -10.88 -16.54 -13.59
CA SER A 8 -9.54 -17.04 -13.85
C SER A 8 -8.64 -16.68 -12.66
N PRO A 9 -7.94 -17.65 -12.04
CA PRO A 9 -6.94 -17.41 -11.00
C PRO A 9 -5.88 -16.37 -11.43
N GLU A 10 -5.73 -16.20 -12.75
CA GLU A 10 -4.91 -15.18 -13.37
C GLU A 10 -5.28 -13.76 -12.96
N ARG A 11 -6.56 -13.43 -12.71
CA ARG A 11 -6.95 -12.08 -12.26
C ARG A 11 -6.39 -11.77 -10.87
N PHE A 12 -6.44 -12.74 -9.97
CA PHE A 12 -5.84 -12.63 -8.64
C PHE A 12 -4.31 -12.50 -8.73
N ARG A 13 -3.66 -13.32 -9.57
CA ARG A 13 -2.21 -13.22 -9.80
C ARG A 13 -1.80 -11.89 -10.43
N HIS A 14 -2.60 -11.38 -11.35
CA HIS A 14 -2.35 -10.09 -11.99
C HIS A 14 -2.47 -8.94 -10.99
N LEU A 15 -3.52 -8.94 -10.16
CA LEU A 15 -3.67 -7.96 -9.08
C LEU A 15 -2.53 -8.05 -8.06
N ALA A 16 -2.12 -9.24 -7.65
CA ALA A 16 -0.96 -9.40 -6.77
C ALA A 16 0.32 -8.82 -7.39
N LYS A 17 0.55 -9.04 -8.69
CA LYS A 17 1.69 -8.44 -9.40
C LYS A 17 1.61 -6.91 -9.46
N LEU A 18 0.42 -6.35 -9.70
CA LEU A 18 0.20 -4.90 -9.71
C LEU A 18 0.42 -4.28 -8.33
N ILE A 19 -0.09 -4.91 -7.26
CA ILE A 19 0.15 -4.48 -5.87
C ILE A 19 1.65 -4.52 -5.56
N HIS A 20 2.35 -5.59 -5.95
CA HIS A 20 3.80 -5.70 -5.74
C HIS A 20 4.59 -4.61 -6.48
N ILE A 21 4.22 -4.31 -7.73
CA ILE A 21 4.87 -3.23 -8.50
C ILE A 21 4.58 -1.88 -7.86
N ALA A 22 3.31 -1.58 -7.55
CA ALA A 22 2.92 -0.32 -6.92
C ALA A 22 3.62 -0.11 -5.56
N THR A 23 3.79 -1.18 -4.78
CA THR A 23 4.56 -1.16 -3.53
C THR A 23 6.03 -0.81 -3.79
N LYS A 24 6.66 -1.43 -4.80
CA LYS A 24 8.06 -1.16 -5.16
C LYS A 24 8.28 0.25 -5.70
N THR A 25 7.32 0.79 -6.43
CA THR A 25 7.38 2.15 -6.99
C THR A 25 6.85 3.21 -6.02
N GLN A 26 6.46 2.83 -4.80
CA GLN A 26 5.82 3.71 -3.82
C GLN A 26 4.59 4.46 -4.38
N ASP A 27 3.89 3.85 -5.34
CA ASP A 27 2.65 4.39 -5.90
C ASP A 27 1.47 4.05 -4.99
N TRP A 28 1.33 4.80 -3.90
CA TRP A 28 0.32 4.57 -2.87
C TRP A 28 -1.12 4.81 -3.37
N GLN A 29 -1.30 5.68 -4.37
CA GLN A 29 -2.61 5.90 -4.99
C GLN A 29 -3.02 4.70 -5.85
N GLY A 30 -2.07 4.17 -6.65
CA GLY A 30 -2.25 2.93 -7.40
C GLY A 30 -2.54 1.75 -6.47
N LEU A 31 -1.78 1.63 -5.38
CA LEU A 31 -1.95 0.59 -4.37
C LEU A 31 -3.38 0.56 -3.80
N LYS A 32 -3.90 1.71 -3.37
CA LYS A 32 -5.28 1.84 -2.86
C LYS A 32 -6.32 1.38 -3.88
N ARG A 33 -6.13 1.72 -5.16
CA ARG A 33 -7.04 1.32 -6.23
C ARG A 33 -7.02 -0.19 -6.46
N TYR A 34 -5.84 -0.81 -6.45
CA TYR A 34 -5.70 -2.26 -6.61
C TYR A 34 -6.25 -3.03 -5.40
N ASP A 35 -6.08 -2.50 -4.19
CA ASP A 35 -6.67 -3.08 -2.98
C ASP A 35 -8.20 -3.03 -2.99
N LEU A 36 -8.79 -1.92 -3.45
CA LEU A 36 -10.24 -1.82 -3.61
C LEU A 36 -10.76 -2.87 -4.62
N GLN A 37 -10.10 -2.99 -5.76
CA GLN A 37 -10.45 -3.99 -6.78
C GLN A 37 -10.29 -5.41 -6.25
N LEU A 38 -9.25 -5.69 -5.46
CA LEU A 38 -9.06 -6.98 -4.82
C LEU A 38 -10.19 -7.29 -3.84
N ARG A 39 -10.60 -6.30 -3.04
CA ARG A 39 -11.69 -6.45 -2.07
C ARG A 39 -13.04 -6.71 -2.74
N GLU A 40 -13.38 -5.94 -3.76
CA GLU A 40 -14.59 -6.16 -4.57
C GLU A 40 -14.59 -7.57 -5.19
N LEU A 41 -13.43 -8.03 -5.66
CA LEU A 41 -13.28 -9.35 -6.27
C LEU A 41 -13.41 -10.48 -5.23
N LEU A 42 -12.91 -10.28 -4.01
CA LEU A 42 -13.09 -11.22 -2.90
C LEU A 42 -14.54 -11.26 -2.38
N GLU A 43 -15.21 -10.12 -2.27
CA GLU A 43 -16.60 -10.02 -1.81
C GLU A 43 -17.58 -10.62 -2.82
N SER A 44 -17.43 -10.28 -4.10
CA SER A 44 -18.27 -10.82 -5.18
C SER A 44 -18.10 -12.34 -5.40
N HIS A 45 -16.98 -12.91 -4.93
CA HIS A 45 -16.65 -14.32 -5.17
C HIS A 45 -16.45 -15.13 -3.88
N GLN A 46 -17.01 -14.68 -2.75
CA GLN A 46 -17.06 -15.44 -1.49
C GLN A 46 -17.37 -16.95 -1.64
N PRO A 47 -18.36 -17.39 -2.46
CA PRO A 47 -18.66 -18.81 -2.60
C PRO A 47 -17.54 -19.63 -3.25
N TYR A 48 -16.64 -19.00 -4.01
CA TYR A 48 -15.50 -19.65 -4.68
C TYR A 48 -14.22 -19.66 -3.84
N LEU A 49 -14.18 -18.92 -2.72
CA LEU A 49 -13.05 -18.92 -1.79
C LEU A 49 -12.84 -20.27 -1.09
N LYS A 50 -13.88 -21.12 -1.07
CA LYS A 50 -13.81 -22.49 -0.54
C LYS A 50 -13.33 -23.51 -1.58
N ASP A 51 -13.07 -23.09 -2.81
CA ASP A 51 -12.52 -23.99 -3.84
C ASP A 51 -11.05 -24.29 -3.51
N PRO A 52 -10.67 -25.56 -3.27
CA PRO A 52 -9.30 -25.94 -2.97
C PRO A 52 -8.30 -25.58 -4.08
N ARG A 53 -8.76 -25.35 -5.32
CA ARG A 53 -7.91 -24.91 -6.44
C ARG A 53 -7.54 -23.42 -6.36
N LEU A 54 -8.36 -22.62 -5.71
CA LEU A 54 -8.14 -21.17 -5.54
C LEU A 54 -7.46 -20.83 -4.21
N ALA A 55 -7.54 -21.72 -3.22
CA ALA A 55 -6.90 -21.59 -1.92
C ALA A 55 -5.40 -21.17 -1.95
N PRO A 56 -4.52 -21.78 -2.78
CA PRO A 56 -3.11 -21.36 -2.81
C PRO A 56 -2.96 -19.95 -3.38
N VAL A 57 -3.71 -19.59 -4.41
CA VAL A 57 -3.65 -18.27 -5.05
C VAL A 57 -4.16 -17.17 -4.12
N ILE A 58 -5.23 -17.43 -3.37
CA ILE A 58 -5.74 -16.49 -2.36
C ILE A 58 -4.70 -16.29 -1.25
N THR A 59 -4.00 -17.35 -0.86
CA THR A 59 -2.94 -17.29 0.17
C THR A 59 -1.76 -16.46 -0.31
N GLU A 60 -1.32 -16.64 -1.56
CA GLU A 60 -0.28 -15.81 -2.19
C GLU A 60 -0.69 -14.33 -2.22
N VAL A 61 -1.90 -14.02 -2.66
CA VAL A 61 -2.41 -12.64 -2.74
C VAL A 61 -2.45 -11.99 -1.36
N LYS A 62 -2.89 -12.72 -0.33
CA LYS A 62 -2.88 -12.23 1.05
C LYS A 62 -1.47 -11.94 1.56
N ALA A 63 -0.51 -12.80 1.23
CA ALA A 63 0.88 -12.59 1.61
C ALA A 63 1.45 -11.33 0.94
N VAL A 64 1.18 -11.12 -0.35
CA VAL A 64 1.60 -9.92 -1.09
C VAL A 64 0.94 -8.66 -0.53
N HIS A 65 -0.36 -8.71 -0.21
CA HIS A 65 -1.07 -7.57 0.39
C HIS A 65 -0.51 -7.24 1.78
N LYS A 66 -0.17 -8.25 2.60
CA LYS A 66 0.50 -8.02 3.89
C LYS A 66 1.87 -7.35 3.70
N GLN A 67 2.68 -7.81 2.75
CA GLN A 67 3.96 -7.17 2.44
C GLN A 67 3.82 -5.72 1.99
N ALA A 68 2.79 -5.44 1.18
CA ALA A 68 2.46 -4.08 0.77
C ALA A 68 2.08 -3.18 1.95
N PHE A 69 1.30 -3.71 2.88
CA PHE A 69 0.92 -3.01 4.11
C PHE A 69 2.14 -2.71 4.99
N ASP A 70 2.99 -3.70 5.24
CA ASP A 70 4.21 -3.53 6.04
C ASP A 70 5.18 -2.50 5.40
N ALA A 71 5.25 -2.47 4.06
CA ALA A 71 6.04 -1.49 3.33
C ALA A 71 5.46 -0.07 3.41
N LEU A 72 4.14 0.07 3.37
CA LEU A 72 3.45 1.34 3.57
C LEU A 72 3.69 1.87 4.99
N ASP A 73 3.56 1.01 6.01
CA ASP A 73 3.79 1.38 7.41
C ASP A 73 5.22 1.88 7.62
N LYS A 74 6.20 1.17 7.05
CA LYS A 74 7.59 1.62 7.08
C LYS A 74 7.78 2.97 6.39
N ALA A 75 7.17 3.20 5.24
CA ALA A 75 7.26 4.47 4.53
C ALA A 75 6.62 5.62 5.30
N ILE A 76 5.52 5.37 6.02
CA ILE A 76 4.88 6.36 6.91
C ILE A 76 5.84 6.72 8.05
N ASN A 77 6.42 5.72 8.73
CA ASN A 77 7.37 5.96 9.82
C ASN A 77 8.61 6.74 9.36
N GLU A 78 9.13 6.46 8.15
CA GLU A 78 10.24 7.22 7.55
C GLU A 78 9.84 8.67 7.27
N LEU A 79 8.64 8.91 6.72
CA LEU A 79 8.12 10.26 6.48
C LEU A 79 7.96 11.05 7.78
N GLU A 80 7.43 10.42 8.83
CA GLU A 80 7.29 11.05 10.15
C GLU A 80 8.65 11.43 10.75
N ALA A 81 9.67 10.58 10.56
CA ALA A 81 11.03 10.90 10.99
C ALA A 81 11.61 12.11 10.22
N GLU A 82 11.38 12.19 8.91
CA GLU A 82 11.79 13.34 8.09
C GLU A 82 11.10 14.64 8.52
N ILE A 83 9.79 14.60 8.80
CA ILE A 83 9.03 15.76 9.29
C ILE A 83 9.65 16.29 10.59
N ASN A 84 9.93 15.41 11.56
CA ASN A 84 10.55 15.81 12.82
C ASN A 84 11.92 16.48 12.63
N VAL A 85 12.71 16.00 11.66
CA VAL A 85 14.01 16.62 11.34
C VAL A 85 13.82 18.01 10.72
N VAL A 86 12.86 18.17 9.81
CA VAL A 86 12.53 19.45 9.18
C VAL A 86 12.03 20.46 10.21
N ASP A 87 11.16 20.03 11.14
CA ASP A 87 10.67 20.89 12.22
C ASP A 87 11.80 21.35 13.14
N ALA A 88 12.72 20.45 13.53
CA ALA A 88 13.88 20.82 14.33
C ALA A 88 14.81 21.81 13.60
N GLN A 89 14.95 21.69 12.27
CA GLN A 89 15.70 22.66 11.47
C GLN A 89 14.99 24.02 11.40
N HIS A 90 13.67 24.02 11.27
CA HIS A 90 12.86 25.24 11.24
C HIS A 90 12.90 25.98 12.57
N GLU A 91 12.81 25.27 13.70
CA GLU A 91 12.97 25.87 15.04
C GLU A 91 14.34 26.51 15.22
N ARG A 92 15.41 25.83 14.78
CA ARG A 92 16.77 26.40 14.81
C ARG A 92 16.88 27.65 13.94
N ALA A 93 16.33 27.63 12.72
CA ALA A 93 16.36 28.79 11.83
C ALA A 93 15.65 30.00 12.45
N LYS A 94 14.49 29.78 13.08
CA LYS A 94 13.77 30.82 13.83
C LYS A 94 14.57 31.36 15.01
N ALA A 95 15.24 30.49 15.77
CA ALA A 95 16.09 30.91 16.89
C ALA A 95 17.25 31.80 16.42
N TYR A 96 17.90 31.46 15.30
CA TYR A 96 18.94 32.31 14.71
C TYR A 96 18.41 33.65 14.22
N GLN A 97 17.23 33.67 13.57
CA GLN A 97 16.59 34.93 13.14
C GLN A 97 16.28 35.84 14.34
N LEU A 98 15.74 35.27 15.42
CA LEU A 98 15.43 36.02 16.65
C LEU A 98 16.68 36.56 17.32
N ALA A 99 17.75 35.76 17.43
CA ALA A 99 19.03 36.20 17.98
C ALA A 99 19.62 37.36 17.17
N MET A 100 19.59 37.26 15.83
CA MET A 100 20.10 38.31 14.94
C MET A 100 19.31 39.63 15.06
N THR A 101 18.00 39.57 15.35
CA THR A 101 17.18 40.75 15.60
C THR A 101 17.38 41.38 16.98
N MET A 102 18.00 40.66 17.93
CA MET A 102 18.29 41.16 19.29
C MET A 102 19.69 41.79 19.42
N GLU A 103 20.56 41.62 18.43
CA GLU A 103 21.92 42.20 18.40
C GLU A 103 21.98 43.63 17.82
N TYR A 104 20.82 44.28 17.59
CA TYR A 104 20.71 45.67 17.11
C TYR A 104 19.98 46.58 18.12
#